data_AF-A0A7H5ESY3-F1
#
_entry.id   AF-A0A7H5ESY3-F1
#
_cell.length_a   1.000
_cell.length_b   1.000
_cell.length_c   1.000
_cell.angle_alpha   90.00
_cell.angle_beta   90.00
_cell.angle_gamma   90.00
#
_symmetry.space_group_name_H-M   'P 1'
#
loop_
_entity.id
_entity.type
_entity.pdbx_description
1 polymer ?
#
loop_
_entity_poly.entity_id
_entity_poly.type
_entity_poly.pdbx_seq_one_letter_code
_entity_poly.pdbx_strand_id
1 'polypeptide(L)'
;MNSSLKQFLSLCLPVLATLCLGAAMTSCEKEALIPVGTHDEVTELNSLEKSGRIIHRVSVGSPDACEALGQPQGCDANFSLIALMHADGTVKGQYHDQFSSGNGGVHVDVDCLIVDGNRAIIGGVIKKGPAEGPYQVGTRVVTSVWDNGTSANDDPDAISFTYSVPGSCDVYANAQFAVLPLTAGQVSIR
;
A
#
# COMPACT_ATOMS: atom_id res chain seq x y z
N MET A 1 -13.86 24.36 47.74
CA MET A 1 -12.69 24.85 48.52
C MET A 1 -11.50 24.01 48.05
N ASN A 2 -10.49 24.43 47.29
CA ASN A 2 -9.91 25.71 46.81
C ASN A 2 -9.50 25.45 45.33
N SER A 3 -9.86 26.25 44.32
CA SER A 3 -9.25 27.52 43.85
C SER A 3 -7.72 27.55 43.77
N SER A 4 -7.17 27.55 42.55
CA SER A 4 -6.02 28.34 42.05
C SER A 4 -5.63 27.81 40.66
N LEU A 5 -6.10 28.36 39.53
CA LEU A 5 -5.68 29.61 38.89
C LEU A 5 -4.16 29.74 38.72
N LYS A 6 -3.63 29.43 37.52
CA LYS A 6 -2.51 30.15 36.88
C LYS A 6 -2.69 30.10 35.35
N GLN A 7 -3.13 31.24 34.82
CA GLN A 7 -3.07 31.60 33.40
C GLN A 7 -1.60 31.85 33.02
N PHE A 8 -1.17 31.30 31.88
CA PHE A 8 -0.01 31.82 31.16
C PHE A 8 -0.48 32.35 29.80
N LEU A 9 -0.64 33.68 29.75
CA LEU A 9 -0.59 34.46 28.52
C LEU A 9 0.82 34.34 27.94
N SER A 10 0.94 33.93 26.68
CA SER A 10 2.09 34.26 25.84
C SER A 10 1.56 34.85 24.54
N LEU A 11 1.68 36.17 24.45
CA LEU A 11 1.39 37.01 23.30
C LEU A 11 2.70 37.30 22.54
N CYS A 12 2.53 37.65 21.26
CA CYS A 12 3.51 38.19 20.32
C CYS A 12 4.45 37.18 19.63
N LEU A 13 4.18 36.92 18.34
CA LEU A 13 4.93 37.59 17.26
C LEU A 13 4.10 37.59 15.94
N PRO A 14 3.84 38.75 15.33
CA PRO A 14 3.41 38.86 13.94
C PRO A 14 4.62 39.24 13.08
N VAL A 15 5.04 38.41 12.12
CA VAL A 15 6.10 38.78 11.19
C VAL A 15 5.75 38.40 9.75
N LEU A 16 5.54 39.47 8.98
CA LEU A 16 5.75 39.67 7.54
C LEU A 16 4.96 38.81 6.54
N ALA A 17 3.86 39.44 6.08
CA ALA A 17 3.39 39.33 4.70
C ALA A 17 4.52 39.68 3.72
N THR A 18 4.90 38.73 2.85
CA THR A 18 5.66 39.02 1.63
C THR A 18 4.74 38.82 0.44
N LEU A 19 4.31 39.94 -0.12
CA LEU A 19 3.53 40.07 -1.35
C LEU A 19 4.48 39.91 -2.55
N CYS A 20 4.62 38.70 -3.09
CA CYS A 20 5.27 38.51 -4.38
C CYS A 20 4.24 38.69 -5.50
N LEU A 21 4.16 39.93 -5.99
CA LEU A 21 3.52 40.28 -7.24
C LEU A 21 4.46 39.88 -8.40
N GLY A 22 4.32 38.64 -8.89
CA GLY A 22 5.09 38.11 -10.01
C GLY A 22 4.27 38.09 -11.29
N ALA A 23 4.75 38.84 -12.30
CA ALA A 23 4.09 39.10 -13.58
C ALA A 23 3.71 37.83 -14.37
N ALA A 24 2.52 37.89 -14.97
CA ALA A 24 2.06 36.98 -16.00
C ALA A 24 2.94 37.09 -17.25
N MET A 25 3.57 35.98 -17.63
CA MET A 25 4.11 35.75 -18.97
C MET A 25 3.34 34.57 -19.56
N THR A 26 2.29 34.87 -20.32
CA THR A 26 1.58 33.89 -21.15
C THR A 26 2.47 33.49 -22.32
N SER A 27 3.26 32.43 -22.12
CA SER A 27 3.96 31.75 -23.22
C SER A 27 2.93 30.91 -23.99
N CYS A 28 2.63 31.33 -25.21
CA CYS A 28 1.87 30.55 -26.17
C CYS A 28 2.82 29.51 -26.77
N GLU A 29 2.94 28.34 -26.14
CA GLU A 29 3.65 27.22 -26.75
C GLU A 29 2.80 26.68 -27.92
N LYS A 30 3.45 26.55 -29.08
CA LYS A 30 2.86 25.92 -30.25
C LYS A 30 2.57 24.46 -29.91
N GLU A 31 1.31 24.05 -29.99
CA GLU A 31 0.93 22.64 -30.01
C GLU A 31 1.73 21.93 -31.12
N ALA A 32 2.70 21.14 -30.69
CA ALA A 32 3.35 20.18 -31.56
C ALA A 32 2.32 19.10 -31.86
N LEU A 33 1.85 19.06 -33.11
CA LEU A 33 1.04 17.96 -33.61
C LEU A 33 1.81 16.66 -33.40
N ILE A 34 1.36 15.84 -32.46
CA ILE A 34 1.91 14.52 -32.22
C ILE A 34 1.69 13.71 -33.51
N PRO A 35 2.75 13.10 -34.09
CA PRO A 35 2.58 12.23 -35.24
C PRO A 35 1.64 11.09 -34.87
N VAL A 36 0.56 10.94 -35.62
CA VAL A 36 -0.36 9.81 -35.51
C VAL A 36 0.45 8.55 -35.73
N GLY A 37 0.60 7.76 -34.67
CA GLY A 37 1.32 6.48 -34.69
C GLY A 37 0.82 5.59 -35.82
N THR A 38 1.74 5.02 -36.57
CA THR A 38 1.46 4.07 -37.65
C THR A 38 0.82 2.79 -37.08
N HIS A 39 -0.09 2.19 -37.84
CA HIS A 39 -0.92 1.02 -37.47
C HIS A 39 -0.19 -0.18 -36.81
N ASP A 40 1.14 -0.28 -36.95
CA ASP A 40 1.93 -1.36 -36.38
C ASP A 40 2.06 -1.28 -34.84
N GLU A 41 2.09 -0.08 -34.26
CA GLU A 41 2.23 0.11 -32.80
C GLU A 41 0.96 -0.29 -32.02
N VAL A 42 -0.21 -0.08 -32.64
CA VAL A 42 -1.51 -0.49 -32.07
C VAL A 42 -1.64 -2.01 -32.06
N THR A 43 -0.95 -2.72 -32.94
CA THR A 43 -1.00 -4.19 -33.01
C THR A 43 -0.20 -4.84 -31.89
N GLU A 44 0.91 -4.22 -31.46
CA GLU A 44 1.76 -4.72 -30.38
C GLU A 44 1.13 -4.54 -28.99
N LEU A 45 0.47 -3.39 -28.74
CA LEU A 45 -0.27 -3.14 -27.49
C LEU A 45 -1.42 -4.14 -27.30
N ASN A 46 -2.19 -4.40 -28.37
CA ASN A 46 -3.28 -5.39 -28.36
C ASN A 46 -2.76 -6.84 -28.16
N SER A 47 -1.52 -7.14 -28.53
CA SER A 47 -0.89 -8.44 -28.32
C SER A 47 -0.48 -8.65 -26.87
N LEU A 48 0.05 -7.62 -26.21
CA LEU A 48 0.46 -7.65 -24.81
C LEU A 48 -0.74 -7.77 -23.85
N GLU A 49 -1.84 -7.06 -24.13
CA GLU A 49 -3.10 -7.21 -23.37
C GLU A 49 -3.69 -8.62 -23.49
N LYS A 50 -3.32 -9.41 -24.49
CA LYS A 50 -3.86 -10.77 -24.67
C LYS A 50 -2.94 -11.87 -24.15
N SER A 51 -1.71 -11.53 -23.76
CA SER A 51 -0.67 -12.53 -23.55
C SER A 51 -0.75 -13.22 -22.18
N GLY A 52 -1.61 -12.78 -21.27
CA GLY A 52 -1.67 -13.29 -19.88
C GLY A 52 -0.31 -13.19 -19.16
N ARG A 53 0.56 -12.28 -19.60
CA ARG A 53 1.90 -12.10 -19.06
C ARG A 53 1.80 -11.39 -17.72
N ILE A 54 2.49 -11.90 -16.71
CA ILE A 54 2.62 -11.23 -15.42
C ILE A 54 3.57 -10.04 -15.59
N ILE A 55 3.10 -8.85 -15.24
CA ILE A 55 3.90 -7.60 -15.27
C ILE A 55 4.31 -7.15 -13.88
N HIS A 56 3.57 -7.55 -12.84
CA HIS A 56 4.00 -7.41 -11.45
C HIS A 56 3.65 -8.64 -10.63
N ARG A 57 4.54 -9.01 -9.72
CA ARG A 57 4.36 -10.03 -8.71
C ARG A 57 4.83 -9.50 -7.36
N VAL A 58 3.93 -9.56 -6.39
CA VAL A 58 4.22 -9.29 -4.99
C VAL A 58 4.10 -10.58 -4.19
N SER A 59 5.07 -10.84 -3.30
CA SER A 59 4.94 -11.91 -2.32
C SER A 59 5.46 -11.50 -0.95
N VAL A 60 4.83 -12.00 0.10
CA VAL A 60 5.31 -11.87 1.48
C VAL A 60 5.26 -13.22 2.17
N GLY A 61 6.27 -13.52 2.97
CA GLY A 61 6.22 -14.59 3.96
C GLY A 61 6.90 -14.11 5.23
N SER A 62 6.17 -14.08 6.34
CA SER A 62 6.68 -13.59 7.62
C SER A 62 5.92 -14.20 8.81
N PRO A 63 6.56 -14.37 9.98
CA PRO A 63 5.92 -14.60 11.26
C PRO A 63 5.42 -13.29 11.93
N ASP A 64 4.93 -12.37 11.10
CA ASP A 64 4.43 -11.05 11.44
C ASP A 64 5.49 -10.02 11.93
N ALA A 65 5.10 -8.74 11.98
CA ALA A 65 5.92 -7.60 12.38
C ALA A 65 5.94 -7.36 13.91
N CYS A 66 5.64 -8.38 14.71
CA CYS A 66 5.57 -8.32 16.17
C CYS A 66 6.82 -7.70 16.83
N GLU A 67 8.00 -8.02 16.31
CA GLU A 67 9.27 -7.55 16.88
C GLU A 67 9.40 -6.02 16.80
N ALA A 68 8.83 -5.39 15.76
CA ALA A 68 8.76 -3.94 15.65
C ALA A 68 8.01 -3.28 16.82
N LEU A 69 7.14 -4.03 17.51
CA LEU A 69 6.37 -3.60 18.67
C LEU A 69 7.00 -4.06 19.99
N GLY A 70 8.23 -4.58 19.96
CA GLY A 70 8.90 -5.14 21.14
C GLY A 70 8.29 -6.45 21.65
N GLN A 71 7.51 -7.14 20.81
CA GLN A 71 6.95 -8.46 21.13
C GLN A 71 7.83 -9.58 20.56
N PRO A 72 7.77 -10.81 21.13
CA PRO A 72 8.45 -11.96 20.53
C PRO A 72 7.97 -12.23 19.10
N GLN A 73 8.87 -12.74 18.26
CA GLN A 73 8.54 -13.19 16.91
C GLN A 73 7.38 -14.20 16.90
N GLY A 74 6.44 -14.04 15.97
CA GLY A 74 5.27 -14.92 15.87
C GLY A 74 4.17 -14.65 16.90
N CYS A 75 4.20 -13.53 17.63
CA CYS A 75 3.15 -13.17 18.61
C CYS A 75 1.75 -13.14 17.98
N ASP A 76 1.67 -12.82 16.70
CA ASP A 76 0.46 -12.68 15.90
C ASP A 76 0.35 -13.76 14.80
N ALA A 77 1.16 -14.82 14.95
CA ALA A 77 1.35 -15.96 14.02
C ALA A 77 1.98 -15.57 12.68
N ASN A 78 1.49 -16.12 11.56
CA ASN A 78 2.13 -15.96 10.25
C ASN A 78 1.26 -15.16 9.30
N PHE A 79 1.92 -14.35 8.50
CA PHE A 79 1.41 -13.65 7.33
C PHE A 79 2.01 -14.26 6.06
N SER A 80 1.18 -14.51 5.05
CA SER A 80 1.62 -14.97 3.73
C SER A 80 0.80 -14.32 2.62
N LEU A 81 1.45 -13.86 1.56
CA LEU A 81 0.80 -13.15 0.45
C LEU A 81 1.42 -13.54 -0.87
N ILE A 82 0.57 -13.67 -1.89
CA ILE A 82 0.95 -13.69 -3.30
C ILE A 82 -0.07 -12.85 -4.08
N ALA A 83 0.40 -11.90 -4.88
CA ALA A 83 -0.42 -11.11 -5.78
C ALA A 83 0.26 -10.98 -7.14
N LEU A 84 -0.50 -11.19 -8.21
CA LEU A 84 -0.02 -11.18 -9.59
C LEU A 84 -0.88 -10.20 -10.40
N MET A 85 -0.24 -9.19 -10.97
CA MET A 85 -0.85 -8.31 -11.98
C MET A 85 -0.41 -8.77 -13.36
N HIS A 86 -1.39 -8.98 -14.24
CA HIS A 86 -1.18 -9.34 -15.62
C HIS A 86 -1.19 -8.10 -16.52
N ALA A 87 -0.61 -8.21 -17.72
CA ALA A 87 -0.51 -7.14 -18.70
C ALA A 87 -1.87 -6.60 -19.18
N ASP A 88 -2.93 -7.39 -19.01
CA ASP A 88 -4.32 -7.03 -19.30
C ASP A 88 -5.01 -6.25 -18.15
N GLY A 89 -4.25 -5.92 -17.10
CA GLY A 89 -4.72 -5.25 -15.89
C GLY A 89 -5.37 -6.18 -14.87
N THR A 90 -5.56 -7.46 -15.16
CA THR A 90 -6.17 -8.39 -14.20
C THR A 90 -5.23 -8.70 -13.05
N VAL A 91 -5.75 -8.60 -11.83
CA VAL A 91 -5.04 -8.96 -10.61
C VAL A 91 -5.62 -10.25 -10.05
N LYS A 92 -4.75 -11.18 -9.65
CA LYS A 92 -5.11 -12.42 -8.98
C LYS A 92 -4.14 -12.72 -7.87
N GLY A 93 -4.65 -13.26 -6.77
CA GLY A 93 -3.78 -13.66 -5.69
C GLY A 93 -4.57 -14.04 -4.45
N GLN A 94 -3.85 -14.21 -3.37
CA GLN A 94 -4.43 -14.47 -2.07
C GLN A 94 -3.43 -14.11 -0.98
N TYR A 95 -3.95 -13.70 0.16
CA TYR A 95 -3.15 -13.63 1.36
C TYR A 95 -3.88 -14.20 2.56
N HIS A 96 -3.11 -14.68 3.51
CA HIS A 96 -3.57 -15.23 4.76
C HIS A 96 -2.83 -14.51 5.89
N ASP A 97 -3.61 -13.91 6.77
CA ASP A 97 -3.17 -13.20 7.96
C ASP A 97 -3.85 -13.89 9.15
N GLN A 98 -3.08 -14.40 10.11
CA GLN A 98 -3.63 -15.35 11.09
C GLN A 98 -4.28 -14.71 12.32
N PHE A 99 -3.93 -13.48 12.68
CA PHE A 99 -4.36 -12.75 13.89
C PHE A 99 -4.43 -13.57 15.20
N SER A 100 -3.87 -13.05 16.28
CA SER A 100 -3.98 -13.57 17.64
C SER A 100 -3.71 -15.08 17.70
N SER A 101 -2.63 -15.53 17.07
CA SER A 101 -2.25 -16.95 16.98
C SER A 101 -3.25 -17.85 16.25
N GLY A 102 -3.98 -17.33 15.25
CA GLY A 102 -4.93 -18.12 14.44
C GLY A 102 -6.39 -18.05 14.90
N ASN A 103 -6.69 -17.29 15.96
CA ASN A 103 -8.02 -17.15 16.55
C ASN A 103 -8.83 -15.95 16.03
N GLY A 104 -8.57 -15.53 14.79
CA GLY A 104 -9.28 -14.41 14.18
C GLY A 104 -8.89 -14.10 12.75
N GLY A 105 -7.89 -14.80 12.22
CA GLY A 105 -7.30 -14.53 10.92
C GLY A 105 -8.25 -14.55 9.74
N VAL A 106 -7.76 -13.98 8.65
CA VAL A 106 -8.48 -13.78 7.40
C VAL A 106 -7.74 -14.46 6.25
N HIS A 107 -8.49 -15.15 5.40
CA HIS A 107 -8.05 -15.56 4.07
C HIS A 107 -8.70 -14.63 3.06
N VAL A 108 -7.88 -13.94 2.29
CA VAL A 108 -8.28 -12.90 1.36
C VAL A 108 -8.02 -13.36 -0.06
N ASP A 109 -8.99 -13.16 -0.93
CA ASP A 109 -8.88 -13.32 -2.37
C ASP A 109 -8.52 -11.95 -2.97
N VAL A 110 -7.32 -11.83 -3.54
CA VAL A 110 -6.74 -10.56 -3.98
C VAL A 110 -7.25 -10.23 -5.38
N ASP A 111 -7.88 -9.07 -5.49
CA ASP A 111 -8.43 -8.53 -6.74
C ASP A 111 -7.88 -7.14 -7.09
N CYS A 112 -6.99 -6.59 -6.26
CA CYS A 112 -6.40 -5.27 -6.47
C CYS A 112 -4.92 -5.25 -6.05
N LEU A 113 -4.07 -4.67 -6.91
CA LEU A 113 -2.64 -4.49 -6.69
C LEU A 113 -2.21 -3.18 -7.32
N ILE A 114 -1.52 -2.33 -6.56
CA ILE A 114 -0.86 -1.11 -7.05
C ILE A 114 0.60 -1.23 -6.69
N VAL A 115 1.49 -1.02 -7.67
CA VAL A 115 2.94 -1.02 -7.46
C VAL A 115 3.47 0.38 -7.75
N ASP A 116 4.23 0.92 -6.81
CA ASP A 116 4.93 2.20 -6.89
C ASP A 116 6.39 1.99 -6.47
N GLY A 117 7.25 1.77 -7.47
CA GLY A 117 8.65 1.42 -7.25
C GLY A 117 8.79 0.14 -6.41
N ASN A 118 9.36 0.29 -5.21
CA ASN A 118 9.58 -0.80 -4.26
C ASN A 118 8.46 -0.94 -3.22
N ARG A 119 7.29 -0.36 -3.48
CA ARG A 119 6.13 -0.39 -2.58
C ARG A 119 4.92 -0.92 -3.29
N ALA A 120 4.06 -1.61 -2.57
CA ALA A 120 2.79 -2.08 -3.10
C ALA A 120 1.64 -1.95 -2.12
N ILE A 121 0.45 -1.68 -2.65
CA ILE A 121 -0.82 -1.77 -1.95
C ILE A 121 -1.57 -2.96 -2.53
N ILE A 122 -2.01 -3.87 -1.67
CA ILE A 122 -2.70 -5.10 -2.04
C ILE A 122 -4.07 -5.10 -1.40
N GLY A 123 -5.10 -5.25 -2.22
CA GLY A 123 -6.50 -5.28 -1.80
C GLY A 123 -7.21 -6.56 -2.22
N GLY A 124 -8.23 -6.93 -1.46
CA GLY A 124 -9.04 -8.11 -1.76
C GLY A 124 -10.25 -8.28 -0.86
N VAL A 125 -10.92 -9.41 -1.03
CA VAL A 125 -12.11 -9.80 -0.25
C VAL A 125 -11.78 -10.89 0.73
N ILE A 126 -12.22 -10.75 1.97
CA ILE A 126 -12.19 -11.85 2.93
C ILE A 126 -13.11 -12.97 2.44
N LYS A 127 -12.56 -14.16 2.20
CA LYS A 127 -13.29 -15.40 1.86
C LYS A 127 -13.44 -16.34 3.03
N LYS A 128 -12.53 -16.26 4.00
CA LYS A 128 -12.59 -16.98 5.28
C LYS A 128 -12.16 -16.02 6.37
N GLY A 129 -12.88 -15.98 7.49
CA GLY A 129 -12.62 -15.07 8.60
C GLY A 129 -13.65 -15.25 9.70
N PRO A 130 -13.70 -14.35 10.69
CA PRO A 130 -14.74 -14.34 11.72
C PRO A 130 -16.14 -14.21 11.11
N ALA A 131 -17.15 -14.67 11.85
CA ALA A 131 -18.55 -14.62 11.42
C ALA A 131 -19.14 -13.20 11.47
N GLU A 132 -18.60 -12.35 12.34
CA GLU A 132 -19.06 -10.98 12.57
C GLU A 132 -17.88 -10.04 12.83
N GLY A 133 -18.13 -8.74 12.68
CA GLY A 133 -17.17 -7.68 12.98
C GLY A 133 -16.46 -7.12 11.75
N PRO A 134 -15.44 -6.27 11.94
CA PRO A 134 -14.81 -5.49 10.86
C PRO A 134 -14.03 -6.34 9.85
N TYR A 135 -13.75 -7.61 10.18
CA TYR A 135 -13.02 -8.56 9.34
C TYR A 135 -13.87 -9.79 8.97
N GLN A 136 -15.20 -9.64 8.94
CA GLN A 136 -16.09 -10.73 8.53
C GLN A 136 -15.98 -11.04 7.03
N VAL A 137 -16.38 -12.25 6.62
CA VAL A 137 -16.42 -12.67 5.22
C VAL A 137 -17.19 -11.69 4.34
N GLY A 138 -16.66 -11.40 3.15
CA GLY A 138 -17.21 -10.42 2.21
C GLY A 138 -16.65 -9.00 2.38
N THR A 139 -15.99 -8.71 3.49
CA THR A 139 -15.39 -7.39 3.74
C THR A 139 -14.18 -7.15 2.84
N ARG A 140 -14.03 -5.91 2.37
CA ARG A 140 -12.83 -5.47 1.66
C ARG A 140 -11.74 -5.05 2.63
N VAL A 141 -10.54 -5.51 2.33
CA VAL A 141 -9.37 -5.29 3.16
C VAL A 141 -8.15 -4.94 2.30
N VAL A 142 -7.25 -4.16 2.88
CA VAL A 142 -6.02 -3.69 2.23
C VAL A 142 -4.83 -3.84 3.17
N THR A 143 -3.67 -4.14 2.61
CA THR A 143 -2.36 -4.07 3.28
C THR A 143 -1.35 -3.38 2.35
N SER A 144 -0.33 -2.75 2.93
CA SER A 144 0.80 -2.13 2.23
C SER A 144 2.09 -2.86 2.59
N VAL A 145 2.96 -3.06 1.60
CA VAL A 145 4.24 -3.76 1.76
C VAL A 145 5.36 -3.02 1.03
N TRP A 146 6.54 -2.93 1.64
CA TRP A 146 7.71 -2.26 1.09
C TRP A 146 8.87 -3.27 1.02
N ASP A 147 9.46 -3.40 -0.16
CA ASP A 147 10.63 -4.23 -0.46
C ASP A 147 11.88 -3.34 -0.38
N ASN A 148 12.60 -3.40 0.74
CA ASN A 148 13.75 -2.55 0.99
C ASN A 148 15.08 -3.22 0.57
N GLY A 149 15.00 -4.42 0.01
CA GLY A 149 16.14 -5.16 -0.52
C GLY A 149 16.11 -6.64 -0.17
N THR A 150 17.18 -7.35 -0.54
CA THR A 150 17.28 -8.81 -0.35
C THR A 150 18.55 -9.22 0.38
N SER A 151 19.41 -8.26 0.71
CA SER A 151 20.67 -8.49 1.40
C SER A 151 20.50 -8.35 2.90
N ALA A 152 21.33 -9.05 3.67
CA ALA A 152 21.35 -8.93 5.13
C ALA A 152 21.80 -7.53 5.62
N ASN A 153 22.31 -6.68 4.72
CA ASN A 153 22.73 -5.31 5.03
C ASN A 153 21.72 -4.25 4.59
N ASP A 154 20.66 -4.67 3.89
CA ASP A 154 19.59 -3.75 3.46
C ASP A 154 18.71 -3.42 4.68
N ASP A 155 18.01 -2.29 4.61
CA ASP A 155 16.99 -1.99 5.61
C ASP A 155 15.93 -3.11 5.61
N PRO A 156 15.35 -3.48 6.76
CA PRO A 156 14.29 -4.48 6.79
C PRO A 156 13.14 -4.08 5.87
N ASP A 157 12.55 -5.06 5.20
CA ASP A 157 11.26 -4.87 4.53
C ASP A 157 10.21 -4.35 5.51
N ALA A 158 9.10 -3.84 5.00
CA ALA A 158 8.03 -3.35 5.86
C ALA A 158 6.65 -3.83 5.42
N ILE A 159 5.75 -3.98 6.39
CA ILE A 159 4.36 -4.34 6.16
C ILE A 159 3.44 -3.53 7.06
N SER A 160 2.24 -3.22 6.58
CA SER A 160 1.17 -2.67 7.41
C SER A 160 0.28 -3.77 7.96
N PHE A 161 -0.50 -3.46 8.99
CA PHE A 161 -1.64 -4.30 9.35
C PHE A 161 -2.59 -4.49 8.15
N THR A 162 -3.43 -5.52 8.23
CA THR A 162 -4.61 -5.66 7.38
C THR A 162 -5.69 -4.68 7.86
N TYR A 163 -6.12 -3.76 6.99
CA TYR A 163 -7.15 -2.76 7.30
C TYR A 163 -8.45 -3.05 6.56
N SER A 164 -9.57 -3.00 7.28
CA SER A 164 -10.92 -3.01 6.68
C SER A 164 -11.24 -1.67 6.03
N VAL A 165 -11.70 -1.69 4.78
CA VAL A 165 -11.89 -0.47 3.97
C VAL A 165 -13.19 -0.51 3.15
N PRO A 166 -13.81 0.65 2.83
CA PRO A 166 -15.09 0.71 2.12
C PRO A 166 -14.98 0.53 0.59
N GLY A 167 -13.80 0.29 0.01
CA GLY A 167 -13.59 0.32 -1.43
C GLY A 167 -12.41 -0.50 -1.94
N SER A 168 -12.17 -0.39 -3.25
CA SER A 168 -11.02 -1.00 -3.93
C SER A 168 -9.71 -0.30 -3.54
N CYS A 169 -8.57 -0.95 -3.77
CA CYS A 169 -7.29 -0.47 -3.26
C CYS A 169 -6.75 0.77 -4.01
N ASP A 170 -7.25 1.05 -5.22
CA ASP A 170 -6.84 2.14 -6.14
C ASP A 170 -7.08 3.56 -5.61
N VAL A 171 -7.89 3.70 -4.57
CA VAL A 171 -8.13 5.00 -3.92
C VAL A 171 -7.18 5.29 -2.77
N TYR A 172 -6.27 4.36 -2.45
CA TYR A 172 -5.31 4.50 -1.36
C TYR A 172 -3.89 4.74 -1.87
N ALA A 173 -3.09 5.37 -1.02
CA ALA A 173 -1.66 5.61 -1.21
C ALA A 173 -0.86 4.97 -0.08
N ASN A 174 0.36 4.52 -0.38
CA ASN A 174 1.23 3.85 0.61
C ASN A 174 1.44 4.69 1.88
N ALA A 175 1.49 6.02 1.75
CA ALA A 175 1.68 6.94 2.87
C ALA A 175 0.51 6.98 3.88
N GLN A 176 -0.64 6.39 3.55
CA GLN A 176 -1.80 6.34 4.45
C GLN A 176 -1.72 5.20 5.47
N PHE A 177 -0.82 4.23 5.26
CA PHE A 177 -0.69 3.06 6.11
C PHE A 177 0.58 3.16 6.95
N ALA A 178 0.43 3.02 8.26
CA ALA A 178 1.57 2.79 9.13
C ALA A 178 2.14 1.40 8.81
N VAL A 179 3.43 1.37 8.47
CA VAL A 179 4.18 0.14 8.22
C VAL A 179 5.14 -0.13 9.37
N LEU A 180 5.36 -1.41 9.63
CA LEU A 180 6.26 -1.93 10.64
C LEU A 180 7.39 -2.71 9.95
N PRO A 181 8.64 -2.62 10.42
CA PRO A 181 9.73 -3.42 9.90
C PRO A 181 9.47 -4.92 10.10
N LEU A 182 9.65 -5.67 9.03
CA LEU A 182 9.70 -7.12 8.97
C LEU A 182 11.14 -7.58 9.18
N THR A 183 11.52 -7.68 10.45
CA THR A 183 12.84 -8.17 10.88
C THR A 183 13.02 -9.69 10.65
N ALA A 184 11.91 -10.41 10.52
CA ALA A 184 11.87 -11.80 10.09
C ALA A 184 10.86 -11.96 8.96
N GLY A 185 11.31 -12.52 7.84
CA GLY A 185 10.49 -12.66 6.63
C GLY A 185 11.08 -11.88 5.46
N GLN A 186 10.35 -11.86 4.36
CA GLN A 186 10.74 -11.14 3.14
C GLN A 186 9.50 -10.71 2.35
N VAL A 187 9.52 -9.48 1.89
CA VAL A 187 8.69 -8.91 0.82
C VAL A 187 9.48 -9.00 -0.48
N SER A 188 8.83 -9.37 -1.58
CA SER A 188 9.42 -9.31 -2.91
C SER A 188 8.44 -8.67 -3.88
N ILE A 189 8.86 -7.61 -4.55
CA ILE A 189 8.11 -6.89 -5.60
C ILE A 189 8.93 -6.94 -6.89
N ARG A 190 8.38 -7.53 -7.95
CA ARG A 190 9.07 -7.70 -9.25
C ARG A 190 8.13 -7.67 -10.44
#